data_AF-A0A2S9FX04-F1
#
_entry.id   AF-A0A2S9FX04-F1
#
_cell.length_a   1.000
_cell.length_b   1.000
_cell.length_c   1.000
_cell.angle_alpha   90.00
_cell.angle_beta   90.00
_cell.angle_gamma   90.00
#
_symmetry.space_group_name_H-M   'P 1'
#
loop_
_entity.id
_entity.type
_entity.pdbx_description
1 polymer ?
#
loop_
_entity_poly.entity_id
_entity_poly.type
_entity_poly.pdbx_seq_one_letter_code
_entity_poly.pdbx_strand_id
1 'polypeptide(L)'
;CAVEIDLDVVPLTERLPAPAVSPFPAVFQDVALIVADDVEAQGVVDAVRAGAGELLEDVRIFDVYTGPQIGDGRKSLALALRFRA
;
A
#
# COMPACT_ATOMS: atom_id res chain seq x y z
N CYS A 1 -21.81 13.85 -4.18
CA CYS A 1 -20.46 14.17 -4.70
C CYS A 1 -20.47 13.97 -6.21
N ALA A 2 -19.66 14.72 -6.96
CA ALA A 2 -19.47 14.56 -8.40
C ALA A 2 -17.97 14.53 -8.70
N VAL A 3 -17.58 13.89 -9.81
CA VAL A 3 -16.22 13.88 -10.35
C VAL A 3 -16.30 14.05 -11.86
N GLU A 4 -15.37 14.80 -12.43
CA GLU A 4 -15.22 15.03 -13.88
C GLU A 4 -13.78 14.65 -14.27
N ILE A 5 -13.64 13.96 -15.40
CA ILE A 5 -12.35 13.53 -15.95
C ILE A 5 -12.36 13.92 -17.43
N ASP A 6 -11.36 14.69 -17.84
CA ASP A 6 -11.11 15.00 -19.24
C ASP A 6 -10.41 13.80 -19.90
N LEU A 7 -11.06 13.18 -20.89
CA LEU A 7 -10.50 12.03 -21.60
C LEU A 7 -9.47 12.44 -22.65
N ASP A 8 -9.46 13.70 -23.10
CA ASP A 8 -8.51 14.18 -24.10
C ASP A 8 -7.07 14.21 -23.54
N VAL A 9 -6.93 14.30 -22.21
CA VAL A 9 -5.64 14.23 -21.50
C VAL A 9 -5.25 12.82 -21.04
N VAL A 10 -6.11 11.81 -21.25
CA VAL A 10 -5.83 10.41 -20.90
C VAL A 10 -5.26 9.69 -22.12
N PRO A 11 -3.96 9.31 -22.11
CA PRO A 11 -3.35 8.71 -23.29
C PRO A 11 -3.87 7.29 -23.53
N LEU A 12 -4.21 7.00 -24.79
CA LEU A 12 -4.39 5.62 -25.24
C LEU A 12 -3.06 4.87 -25.10
N THR A 13 -3.07 3.82 -24.29
CA THR A 13 -1.88 3.00 -24.01
C THR A 13 -2.21 1.54 -24.29
N GLU A 14 -1.48 0.90 -25.21
CA GLU A 14 -1.53 -0.54 -25.42
C GLU A 14 -0.40 -1.21 -24.64
N ARG A 15 -0.72 -2.20 -23.81
CA ARG A 15 0.25 -2.94 -22.99
C ARG A 15 0.09 -4.43 -23.21
N LEU A 16 1.20 -5.12 -23.49
CA LEU A 16 1.28 -6.58 -23.62
C LEU A 16 2.25 -7.15 -22.55
N PRO A 17 1.89 -7.09 -21.25
CA PRO A 17 2.78 -7.53 -20.19
C PRO A 17 2.93 -9.05 -20.16
N ALA A 18 4.11 -9.51 -19.76
CA ALA A 18 4.41 -10.92 -19.46
C ALA A 18 4.89 -11.03 -18.01
N PRO A 19 3.98 -11.03 -17.01
CA PRO A 19 4.36 -11.05 -15.60
C PRO A 19 5.03 -12.36 -15.23
N ALA A 20 6.07 -12.29 -14.40
CA ALA A 20 6.62 -13.47 -13.74
C ALA A 20 5.65 -13.93 -12.65
N VAL A 21 5.32 -15.22 -12.64
CA VAL A 21 4.48 -15.84 -11.61
C VAL A 21 5.30 -16.90 -10.91
N SER A 22 5.77 -16.60 -9.70
CA SER A 22 6.54 -17.56 -8.93
C SER A 22 5.64 -18.70 -8.41
N PRO A 23 6.08 -19.97 -8.55
CA PRO A 23 5.36 -21.13 -8.04
C PRO A 23 5.58 -21.35 -6.53
N PHE A 24 6.48 -20.60 -5.88
CA PHE A 24 6.76 -20.78 -4.47
C PHE A 24 5.60 -20.27 -3.60
N PRO A 25 5.32 -20.93 -2.46
CA PRO A 25 4.31 -20.46 -1.53
C PRO A 25 4.63 -19.05 -1.03
N ALA A 26 3.59 -18.22 -0.89
CA ALA A 26 3.74 -16.88 -0.32
C ALA A 26 3.78 -16.93 1.22
N VAL A 27 4.44 -15.92 1.80
CA VAL A 27 4.43 -15.63 3.24
C VAL A 27 3.59 -14.39 3.50
N PHE A 28 2.70 -14.45 4.49
CA PHE A 28 1.82 -13.34 4.87
C PHE A 28 2.25 -12.79 6.22
N GLN A 29 2.39 -11.47 6.31
CA GLN A 29 2.72 -10.77 7.54
C GLN A 29 1.92 -9.48 7.64
N ASP A 30 1.38 -9.20 8.82
CA ASP A 30 0.71 -7.93 9.10
C ASP A 30 1.60 -7.05 9.96
N VAL A 31 1.65 -5.75 9.66
CA VAL A 31 2.38 -4.74 10.43
C VAL A 31 1.46 -3.57 10.75
N ALA A 32 1.54 -3.05 11.97
CA ALA A 32 0.84 -1.85 12.38
C ALA A 32 1.85 -0.73 12.65
N LEU A 33 1.71 0.40 11.95
CA LEU A 33 2.62 1.54 12.04
C LEU A 33 1.85 2.75 12.57
N ILE A 34 2.31 3.29 13.70
CA ILE A 34 1.77 4.54 14.26
C ILE A 34 2.53 5.71 13.64
N VAL A 35 1.80 6.60 12.97
CA VAL A 35 2.32 7.80 12.30
C VAL A 35 1.53 9.02 12.74
N ALA A 36 2.07 10.22 12.46
CA ALA A 36 1.31 11.44 12.62
C ALA A 36 0.11 11.48 11.66
N ASP A 37 -0.97 12.13 12.06
CA ASP A 37 -2.22 12.12 11.31
C ASP A 37 -2.13 12.83 9.94
N ASP A 38 -1.18 13.76 9.81
CA ASP A 38 -0.86 14.47 8.57
C ASP A 38 -0.03 13.64 7.57
N VAL A 39 0.52 12.49 7.98
CA VAL A 39 1.25 11.59 7.09
C VAL A 39 0.27 10.89 6.15
N GLU A 40 0.48 11.05 4.85
CA GLU A 40 -0.32 10.36 3.85
C GLU A 40 -0.13 8.84 3.94
N ALA A 41 -1.23 8.10 3.91
CA ALA A 41 -1.22 6.65 3.96
C ALA A 41 -0.41 6.03 2.81
N GLN A 42 -0.49 6.64 1.61
CA GLN A 42 0.28 6.20 0.46
C GLN A 42 1.80 6.34 0.70
N GLY A 43 2.24 7.43 1.34
CA GLY A 43 3.65 7.61 1.69
C GLY A 43 4.19 6.50 2.61
N VAL A 44 3.35 5.99 3.52
CA VAL A 44 3.71 4.83 4.36
C VAL A 44 3.80 3.54 3.54
N VAL A 45 2.85 3.31 2.63
CA VAL A 45 2.88 2.16 1.71
C VAL A 45 4.14 2.19 0.84
N ASP A 46 4.50 3.36 0.29
CA ASP A 46 5.67 3.54 -0.57
C ASP A 46 6.97 3.28 0.21
N ALA A 47 7.07 3.79 1.44
CA ALA A 47 8.21 3.53 2.32
C ALA A 47 8.34 2.03 2.64
N VAL A 48 7.23 1.34 2.92
CA VAL A 48 7.22 -0.11 3.15
C VAL A 48 7.63 -0.87 1.89
N ARG A 49 7.11 -0.51 0.71
CA ARG A 49 7.52 -1.12 -0.58
C ARG A 49 9.01 -0.96 -0.83
N ALA A 50 9.54 0.25 -0.65
CA ALA A 50 10.95 0.54 -0.84
C ALA A 50 11.84 -0.26 0.13
N GLY A 51 11.45 -0.40 1.40
CA GLY A 51 12.21 -1.13 2.41
C GLY A 51 12.12 -2.65 2.30
N ALA A 52 10.99 -3.18 1.83
CA ALA A 52 10.74 -4.62 1.72
C ALA A 52 11.40 -5.26 0.47
N GLY A 53 11.67 -4.46 -0.56
CA GLY A 53 12.39 -4.89 -1.75
C GLY A 53 11.62 -5.87 -2.65
N GLU A 54 12.35 -6.61 -3.47
CA GLU A 54 11.79 -7.44 -4.56
C GLU A 54 10.93 -8.61 -4.08
N LEU A 55 11.10 -9.04 -2.82
CA LEU A 55 10.30 -10.13 -2.26
C LEU A 55 8.86 -9.70 -1.98
N LEU A 56 8.59 -8.40 -1.85
CA LEU A 56 7.24 -7.90 -1.58
C LEU A 56 6.38 -7.96 -2.84
N GLU A 57 5.59 -9.02 -2.95
CA GLU A 57 4.64 -9.23 -4.03
C GLU A 57 3.42 -8.31 -3.91
N ASP A 58 2.93 -8.07 -2.69
CA ASP A 58 1.78 -7.17 -2.46
C ASP A 58 1.84 -6.49 -1.08
N VAL A 59 1.27 -5.29 -1.01
CA VAL A 59 0.99 -4.57 0.24
C VAL A 59 -0.29 -3.78 0.11
N ARG A 60 -1.14 -3.90 1.12
CA ARG A 60 -2.40 -3.16 1.22
C ARG A 60 -2.69 -2.75 2.66
N ILE A 61 -3.30 -1.59 2.82
CA ILE A 61 -3.87 -1.17 4.10
C ILE A 61 -5.20 -1.91 4.30
N PHE A 62 -5.42 -2.45 5.49
CA PHE A 62 -6.68 -3.10 5.85
C PHE A 62 -7.37 -2.50 7.07
N ASP A 63 -6.66 -1.69 7.86
CA ASP A 63 -7.26 -0.97 8.99
C ASP A 63 -6.56 0.38 9.23
N VAL A 64 -7.35 1.34 9.72
CA VAL A 64 -6.89 2.66 10.17
C VAL A 64 -7.54 2.93 11.52
N TYR A 65 -6.71 2.99 12.56
CA TYR A 65 -7.16 3.22 13.93
C TYR A 65 -6.71 4.58 14.46
N THR A 66 -7.64 5.28 15.11
CA THR A 66 -7.41 6.51 15.88
C THR A 66 -7.95 6.34 17.29
N GLY A 67 -7.19 6.75 18.31
CA GLY A 67 -7.67 6.69 19.68
C GLY A 67 -6.64 7.08 20.74
N PRO A 68 -7.06 7.30 21.99
CA PRO A 68 -6.20 7.82 23.04
C PRO A 68 -4.99 6.92 23.35
N GLN A 69 -5.10 5.61 23.11
CA GLN A 69 -4.03 4.63 23.33
C GLN A 69 -2.83 4.86 22.41
N ILE A 70 -3.06 5.42 21.22
CA ILE A 70 -2.00 5.76 20.28
C ILE A 70 -1.64 7.24 20.33
N GLY A 71 -2.15 8.02 21.29
CA GLY A 71 -1.85 9.45 21.48
C GLY A 71 -2.53 10.38 20.46
N ASP A 72 -2.76 11.62 20.88
CA ASP A 72 -3.43 12.63 20.05
C ASP A 72 -2.58 13.00 18.82
N GLY A 73 -3.27 13.32 17.71
CA GLY A 73 -2.63 13.69 16.44
C GLY A 73 -1.90 12.54 15.75
N ARG A 74 -2.20 11.28 16.10
CA ARG A 74 -1.62 10.08 15.50
C ARG A 74 -2.69 9.12 15.01
N LYS A 75 -2.32 8.31 14.03
CA LYS A 75 -3.10 7.19 13.50
C LYS A 75 -2.23 5.95 13.39
N SER A 76 -2.84 4.79 13.57
CA SER A 76 -2.23 3.48 13.32
C SER A 76 -2.73 2.95 11.99
N LEU A 77 -1.82 2.65 11.08
CA LEU A 77 -2.13 2.00 9.81
C LEU A 77 -1.75 0.53 9.91
N ALA A 78 -2.71 -0.38 9.69
CA ALA A 78 -2.43 -1.80 9.59
C ALA A 78 -2.29 -2.20 8.13
N LEU A 79 -1.14 -2.77 7.78
CA LEU A 79 -0.79 -3.21 6.44
C LEU A 79 -0.64 -4.72 6.41
N ALA A 80 -1.25 -5.35 5.42
CA ALA A 80 -1.03 -6.76 5.09
C ALA A 80 0.01 -6.85 3.99
N LEU A 81 1.08 -7.59 4.25
CA LEU A 81 2.21 -7.80 3.36
C LEU A 81 2.19 -9.24 2.85
N ARG A 82 2.40 -9.40 1.54
CA ARG A 82 2.58 -10.71 0.92
C ARG A 82 3.96 -10.78 0.29
N PHE A 83 4.77 -11.72 0.76
CA PHE A 83 6.11 -11.97 0.26
C PHE A 83 6.15 -13.25 -0.58
N ARG A 84 6.94 -13.26 -1.65
CA ARG A 84 7.20 -14.46 -2.46
C ARG A 84 8.60 -14.40 -3.07
N ALA A 85 9.31 -15.53 -3.03
CA ALA A 85 10.60 -15.73 -3.68
C ALA A 85 10.44 -16.31 -5.10
#